data_AF-A0A419K814-F1
#
_entry.id   AF-A0A419K814-F1
#
_cell.length_a   1.000
_cell.length_b   1.000
_cell.length_c   1.000
_cell.angle_alpha   90.00
_cell.angle_beta   90.00
_cell.angle_gamma   90.00
#
_symmetry.space_group_name_H-M   'P 1'
#
loop_
_entity.id
_entity.type
_entity.pdbx_description
1 polymer ?
#
loop_
_entity_poly.entity_id
_entity_poly.type
_entity_poly.pdbx_seq_one_letter_code
_entity_poly.pdbx_strand_id
1 'polypeptide(L)' 'MQDSKTLDKILTVILIIAIVTAAALTIYVIITPKKGEEFTEFYILGEEGNASGYPSSLSAGEEGTVIVGVVNHEYEPV' A
#
# COMPACT_ATOMS: atom_id res chain seq x y z
N MET A 1 47.83 -22.16 4.29
CA MET A 1 47.44 -20.99 5.11
C MET A 1 47.20 -19.71 4.29
N GLN A 2 47.26 -19.76 2.95
CA GLN A 2 47.13 -18.57 2.08
C GLN A 2 45.70 -18.37 1.54
N ASP A 3 44.93 -19.46 1.39
CA ASP A 3 43.56 -19.42 0.84
C ASP A 3 42.54 -18.76 1.79
N SER A 4 42.68 -18.94 3.11
CA SER A 4 41.75 -18.37 4.09
C SER A 4 41.78 -16.85 4.11
N LYS A 5 42.98 -16.23 4.05
CA LYS A 5 43.10 -14.76 4.03
C LYS A 5 42.48 -14.12 2.79
N THR A 6 42.58 -14.78 1.64
CA THR A 6 41.96 -14.32 0.40
C THR A 6 40.44 -14.46 0.46
N LEU A 7 39.95 -15.59 0.98
CA LEU A 7 38.52 -15.82 1.21
C LEU A 7 37.93 -14.79 2.18
N ASP A 8 38.59 -14.54 3.31
CA ASP A 8 38.15 -13.56 4.32
C ASP A 8 38.08 -12.15 3.73
N LYS A 9 39.07 -11.78 2.91
CA LYS A 9 39.08 -10.48 2.21
C LYS A 9 37.92 -10.36 1.22
N ILE A 10 37.64 -11.42 0.47
CA ILE A 10 36.51 -11.46 -0.48
C ILE A 10 35.18 -11.34 0.29
N LEU A 11 35.00 -12.11 1.36
CA LEU A 11 33.80 -12.06 2.19
C LEU A 11 33.59 -10.68 2.83
N THR A 12 34.67 -10.04 3.27
CA THR A 12 34.63 -8.67 3.82
C THR A 12 34.17 -7.66 2.78
N VAL A 13 34.70 -7.74 1.54
CA VAL A 13 34.29 -6.85 0.45
C VAL A 13 32.81 -7.07 0.09
N ILE A 14 32.37 -8.32 0.01
CA ILE A 14 30.96 -8.66 -0.25
C ILE A 14 30.06 -8.09 0.85
N LEU A 15 30.45 -8.23 2.12
CA LEU A 15 29.69 -7.70 3.25
C LEU A 15 29.53 -6.18 3.18
N ILE A 16 30.60 -5.45 2.85
CA ILE A 16 30.54 -3.99 2.70
C ILE A 16 29.59 -3.61 1.57
N ILE A 17 29.67 -4.29 0.42
CA ILE A 17 28.77 -4.04 -0.72
C ILE A 17 27.31 -4.31 -0.32
N ALA A 18 27.04 -5.40 0.40
CA ALA A 18 25.71 -5.73 0.87
C ALA A 18 25.13 -4.66 1.80
N ILE A 19 25.93 -4.15 2.74
CA ILE A 19 25.52 -3.08 3.67
C ILE A 19 25.20 -1.79 2.90
N VAL A 20 26.07 -1.38 1.98
CA VAL A 20 25.86 -0.18 1.16
C VAL A 20 24.60 -0.33 0.29
N THR A 21 24.40 -1.51 -0.29
CA THR A 21 23.22 -1.81 -1.12
C THR A 21 21.94 -1.76 -0.30
N ALA A 22 21.93 -2.36 0.90
CA ALA A 22 20.78 -2.33 1.80
C ALA A 22 20.42 -0.91 2.24
N ALA A 23 21.42 -0.08 2.58
CA ALA A 23 21.21 1.32 2.91
C ALA A 23 20.63 2.11 1.71
N ALA A 24 21.18 1.92 0.51
CA ALA A 24 20.71 2.58 -0.70
C ALA A 24 19.25 2.19 -1.03
N LEU A 25 18.91 0.91 -0.96
CA LEU A 25 17.54 0.42 -1.18
C LEU A 25 16.57 0.97 -0.12
N THR A 26 17.00 1.06 1.13
CA THR A 26 16.18 1.62 2.21
C THR A 26 15.85 3.09 1.94
N ILE A 27 16.85 3.89 1.56
CA ILE A 27 16.65 5.30 1.17
C ILE A 27 15.72 5.37 -0.04
N TYR A 28 15.94 4.53 -1.05
CA TYR A 28 15.11 4.47 -2.25
C TYR A 28 13.64 4.22 -1.93
N VAL A 29 13.33 3.27 -1.04
CA VAL A 29 11.96 2.96 -0.62
C VAL A 29 11.30 4.11 0.15
N ILE A 30 12.07 4.88 0.93
CA ILE A 30 11.54 6.03 1.69
C ILE A 30 11.14 7.17 0.75
N ILE A 31 11.96 7.45 -0.27
CA ILE A 31 11.76 8.61 -1.16
C ILE A 31 10.88 8.32 -2.37
N THR A 32 10.76 7.04 -2.77
CA THR A 32 9.93 6.67 -3.92
C THR A 32 8.47 6.67 -3.50
N PRO A 33 7.61 7.54 -4.06
CA PRO A 33 6.20 7.54 -3.74
C PRO A 33 5.62 6.18 -4.11
N LYS A 34 5.01 5.51 -3.13
CA LYS A 34 4.26 4.29 -3.39
C LYS A 34 3.05 4.68 -4.21
N LYS A 35 3.04 4.36 -5.51
CA LYS A 35 1.79 4.27 -6.25
C LYS A 35 1.01 3.15 -5.57
N GLY A 36 -0.06 3.50 -4.87
CA GLY A 36 -1.02 2.53 -4.35
C GLY A 36 -1.71 1.81 -5.50
N GLU A 37 -2.61 0.88 -5.17
CA GLU A 37 -3.44 0.22 -6.18
C GLU A 37 -4.27 1.27 -6.94
N GLU A 38 -4.40 1.08 -8.25
CA GLU A 38 -5.19 1.93 -9.13
C GLU A 38 -6.59 1.34 -9.23
N PHE A 39 -7.57 2.00 -8.63
CA PHE A 39 -8.98 1.60 -8.71
C PHE A 39 -9.91 2.78 -8.41
N THR A 40 -11.15 2.68 -8.89
CA THR A 40 -12.23 3.53 -8.40
C THR A 40 -12.91 2.83 -7.22
N GLU A 41 -12.98 3.50 -6.08
CA GLU A 41 -13.65 3.02 -4.88
C GLU A 41 -15.14 3.35 -4.95
N PHE A 42 -15.97 2.33 -4.72
CA PHE A 42 -17.42 2.46 -4.57
C PHE A 42 -17.84 1.88 -3.23
N TYR A 43 -18.56 2.67 -2.44
CA TYR A 43 -19.04 2.21 -1.14
C TYR A 43 -20.42 2.77 -0.80
N ILE A 44 -21.09 2.08 0.11
CA ILE A 44 -22.39 2.44 0.67
C ILE A 44 -22.23 2.54 2.19
N LEU A 45 -22.67 3.66 2.74
CA LEU A 45 -22.71 3.89 4.19
C LEU A 45 -24.15 4.07 4.66
N GLY A 46 -24.38 3.74 5.92
CA GLY A 46 -25.61 4.13 6.62
C GLY A 46 -25.63 5.63 6.94
N GLU A 47 -26.73 6.09 7.53
CA GLU A 47 -26.91 7.50 7.88
C GLU A 47 -25.83 8.03 8.86
N GLU A 48 -25.22 7.14 9.65
CA GLU A 48 -24.14 7.47 10.58
C GLU A 48 -22.76 7.62 9.89
N GLY A 49 -22.69 7.55 8.57
CA GLY A 49 -21.46 7.76 7.81
C GLY A 49 -20.42 6.65 8.00
N ASN A 50 -20.87 5.45 8.36
CA ASN A 50 -20.02 4.26 8.46
C ASN A 50 -20.64 3.10 7.67
N ALA A 51 -19.84 2.07 7.40
CA ALA A 51 -20.24 0.93 6.58
C ALA A 51 -21.14 -0.08 7.32
N SER A 52 -21.71 0.31 8.47
CA SER A 52 -22.69 -0.48 9.20
C SER A 52 -24.05 0.19 9.14
N GLY A 53 -25.11 -0.60 9.35
CA GLY A 53 -26.46 -0.06 9.51
C GLY A 53 -27.10 0.54 8.26
N TYR A 54 -26.53 0.38 7.07
CA TYR A 54 -27.26 0.70 5.83
C TYR A 54 -28.41 -0.30 5.64
N PRO A 55 -29.60 0.15 5.18
CA PRO A 55 -30.74 -0.72 4.95
C PRO A 55 -30.42 -1.77 3.87
N SER A 56 -30.49 -3.04 4.25
CA SER A 56 -30.26 -4.20 3.36
C SER A 56 -31.57 -4.88 2.93
N SER A 57 -32.67 -4.58 3.61
CA SER A 57 -34.02 -5.04 3.27
C SER A 57 -35.00 -3.89 3.48
N LEU A 58 -35.77 -3.56 2.45
CA LEU A 58 -36.84 -2.56 2.49
C LEU A 58 -38.10 -3.18 1.89
N SER A 59 -39.24 -2.96 2.55
CA SER A 59 -40.55 -3.38 2.02
C SER A 59 -41.13 -2.33 1.07
N ALA A 60 -42.10 -2.72 0.23
CA ALA A 60 -42.75 -1.78 -0.67
C ALA A 60 -43.46 -0.67 0.13
N GLY A 61 -43.08 0.59 -0.14
CA GLY A 61 -43.58 1.77 0.57
C GLY A 61 -42.74 2.20 1.78
N GLU A 62 -41.64 1.49 2.08
CA GLU A 62 -40.67 1.86 3.12
C GLU A 62 -39.58 2.74 2.52
N GLU A 63 -39.26 3.86 3.19
CA GLU A 63 -38.17 4.75 2.81
C GLU A 63 -36.89 4.34 3.53
N GLY A 64 -35.77 4.29 2.80
CA GLY A 64 -34.45 4.03 3.37
C GLY A 64 -33.42 4.96 2.77
N THR A 65 -32.59 5.54 3.63
CA THR A 65 -31.51 6.44 3.21
C THR A 65 -30.19 5.68 3.20
N VAL A 66 -29.40 5.91 2.16
CA VAL A 66 -28.01 5.47 2.09
C VAL A 66 -27.13 6.59 1.57
N ILE A 67 -25.87 6.58 1.97
CA ILE A 67 -24.84 7.46 1.41
C ILE A 67 -24.02 6.62 0.43
N VAL A 68 -23.98 7.05 -0.83
CA VAL A 68 -23.14 6.41 -1.86
C VAL A 68 -21.89 7.27 -2.07
N GLY A 69 -20.73 6.66 -1.88
CA GLY A 69 -19.43 7.28 -2.14
C GLY A 69 -18.78 6.74 -3.40
N VAL A 70 -18.17 7.65 -4.16
CA VAL A 70 -17.31 7.33 -5.31
C VAL A 70 -16.01 8.10 -5.13
N VAL A 71 -14.88 7.39 -5.09
CA VAL A 71 -13.56 7.99 -4.92
C VAL A 71 -12.61 7.46 -5.99
N ASN A 72 -11.97 8.37 -6.71
CA ASN A 72 -10.99 8.02 -7.74
C ASN A 72 -9.60 7.83 -7.10
N HIS A 73 -9.06 6.60 -7.15
CA HIS A 73 -7.67 6.29 -6.82
C HIS A 73 -6.83 5.90 -8.06
N GLU A 74 -7.26 6.29 -9.26
CA GLU A 74 -6.58 6.01 -10.53
C GLU A 74 -5.46 7.02 -10.84
N TYR A 75 -5.20 7.99 -9.94
CA TYR A 75 -4.20 9.06 -10.11
C TYR A 75 -4.37 9.92 -11.39
N GLU A 76 -5.54 9.84 -12.02
CA GLU A 76 -5.95 10.67 -13.14
C GLU A 76 -6.95 11.75 -12.70
N PRO A 77 -6.96 12.93 -13.34
CA PRO A 77 -7.94 13.96 -13.06
C PRO A 77 -9.36 13.50 -13.42
N VAL A 78 -10.32 13.85 -12.56
CA VAL A 78 -11.77 13.60 -12.76
C VAL A 78 -12.42 14.59 -13.71
#